data_AF-A0AAV5SKJ1-F1
#
_entry.id   AF-A0AAV5SKJ1-F1
#
_cell.length_a   1.000
_cell.length_b   1.000
_cell.length_c   1.000
_cell.angle_alpha   90.00
_cell.angle_beta   90.00
_cell.angle_gamma   90.00
#
_symmetry.space_group_name_H-M   'P 1'
#
loop_
_entity.id
_entity.type
_entity.pdbx_description
1 polymer ?
#
loop_
_entity_poly.entity_id
_entity_poly.type
_entity_poly.pdbx_seq_one_letter_code
_entity_poly.pdbx_strand_id
1 'polypeptide(L)'
;KLSSPIAKQRRIDIENEDYFNILGLPNELISHTFSFLSIKDRMRVRVNKKLDGIELDSQYFVEKLLITDMKCDKNDQVKFFKDETMIFI
;
A
#
# COMPACT_ATOMS: atom_id res chain seq x y z
N LYS A 1 -31.33 -21.32 -13.24
CA LYS A 1 -30.80 -19.99 -12.87
C LYS A 1 -29.71 -20.20 -11.83
N LEU A 2 -28.44 -20.16 -12.24
CA LEU A 2 -27.29 -20.32 -11.35
C LEU A 2 -27.06 -18.97 -10.66
N SER A 3 -27.52 -18.82 -9.43
CA SER A 3 -27.16 -17.67 -8.59
C SER A 3 -25.74 -17.88 -8.08
N SER A 4 -24.83 -17.04 -8.52
CA SER A 4 -23.44 -16.97 -8.06
C SER A 4 -23.37 -16.87 -6.51
N PRO A 5 -22.36 -17.45 -5.85
CA PRO A 5 -22.14 -17.23 -4.43
C PRO A 5 -21.72 -15.77 -4.24
N ILE A 6 -22.60 -14.97 -3.66
CA ILE A 6 -22.26 -13.67 -3.09
C ILE A 6 -21.17 -13.95 -2.06
N ALA A 7 -19.95 -13.46 -2.31
CA ALA A 7 -18.86 -13.48 -1.37
C ALA A 7 -19.40 -12.88 -0.06
N LYS A 8 -19.65 -13.75 0.92
CA LYS A 8 -20.10 -13.35 2.25
C LYS A 8 -18.94 -12.59 2.88
N GLN A 9 -18.95 -11.27 2.71
CA GLN A 9 -18.18 -10.38 3.56
C GLN A 9 -18.57 -10.76 4.99
N ARG A 10 -17.63 -11.34 5.74
CA ARG A 10 -17.87 -11.69 7.14
C ARG A 10 -18.19 -10.37 7.85
N ARG A 11 -19.45 -10.18 8.20
CA ARG A 11 -19.83 -9.16 9.17
C ARG A 11 -19.24 -9.66 10.48
N ILE A 12 -18.21 -8.96 10.89
CA ILE A 12 -17.56 -9.16 12.17
C ILE A 12 -18.50 -8.49 13.17
N ASP A 13 -19.44 -9.26 13.70
CA ASP A 13 -20.25 -8.82 14.84
C ASP A 13 -19.39 -9.01 16.08
N ILE A 14 -18.48 -8.07 16.34
CA ILE A 14 -17.72 -8.00 17.60
C ILE A 14 -18.40 -6.94 18.46
N GLU A 15 -19.24 -7.40 19.38
CA GLU A 15 -19.68 -6.61 20.51
C GLU A 15 -18.50 -6.49 21.50
N ASN A 16 -17.92 -5.28 21.61
CA ASN A 16 -16.97 -4.82 22.64
C ASN A 16 -15.46 -4.96 22.39
N GLU A 17 -14.97 -4.62 21.21
CA GLU A 17 -13.62 -4.05 21.07
C GLU A 17 -13.69 -2.84 20.14
N ASP A 18 -13.22 -1.68 20.62
CA ASP A 18 -13.13 -0.42 19.87
C ASP A 18 -12.04 -0.53 18.78
N TYR A 19 -12.26 -1.39 17.79
CA TYR A 19 -11.35 -1.52 16.67
C TYR A 19 -11.36 -0.24 15.85
N PHE A 20 -10.19 0.38 15.74
CA PHE A 20 -10.00 1.54 14.88
C PHE A 20 -10.23 1.17 13.42
N ASN A 21 -11.31 1.68 12.84
CA ASN A 21 -11.63 1.49 11.44
C ASN A 21 -10.94 2.55 10.55
N ILE A 22 -9.71 2.25 10.11
CA ILE A 22 -8.96 3.13 9.20
C ILE A 22 -9.73 3.44 7.90
N LEU A 23 -10.56 2.52 7.41
CA LEU A 23 -11.34 2.71 6.18
C LEU A 23 -12.51 3.68 6.35
N GLY A 24 -12.92 3.94 7.59
CA GLY A 24 -13.95 4.93 7.93
C GLY A 24 -13.45 6.38 7.89
N LEU A 25 -12.14 6.60 7.79
CA LEU A 25 -11.58 7.95 7.73
C LEU A 25 -11.74 8.60 6.34
N PRO A 26 -11.79 9.95 6.30
CA PRO A 26 -11.59 10.74 5.09
C PRO A 26 -10.26 10.38 4.40
N ASN A 27 -10.24 10.46 3.07
CA ASN A 27 -9.08 10.09 2.27
C ASN A 27 -7.86 10.95 2.61
N GLU A 28 -8.09 12.23 2.93
CA GLU A 28 -7.06 13.19 3.28
C GLU A 28 -6.35 12.80 4.59
N LEU A 29 -7.09 12.29 5.58
CA LEU A 29 -6.50 11.84 6.84
C LEU A 29 -5.70 10.53 6.67
N ILE A 30 -6.20 9.62 5.83
CA ILE A 30 -5.48 8.38 5.49
C ILE A 30 -4.18 8.73 4.76
N SER A 31 -4.26 9.61 3.74
CA SER A 31 -3.11 10.09 2.98
C SER A 31 -2.09 10.79 3.89
N HIS A 32 -2.57 11.65 4.80
CA HIS A 32 -1.71 12.30 5.80
C HIS A 32 -1.02 11.27 6.70
N THR A 33 -1.73 10.22 7.13
CA THR A 33 -1.13 9.11 7.90
C THR A 33 -0.05 8.40 7.10
N PHE A 34 -0.28 8.15 5.80
CA PHE A 34 0.70 7.52 4.91
C PHE A 34 1.95 8.38 4.70
N SER A 35 1.86 9.70 4.85
CA SER A 35 3.02 10.60 4.74
C SER A 35 4.09 10.35 5.80
N PHE A 36 3.73 9.73 6.94
CA PHE A 36 4.67 9.35 7.99
C PHE A 36 5.33 7.98 7.75
N LEU A 37 4.87 7.22 6.75
CA LEU A 37 5.38 5.90 6.44
C LEU A 37 6.55 5.96 5.45
N SER A 38 7.52 5.05 5.63
CA SER A 38 8.54 4.81 4.62
C SER A 38 7.91 4.26 3.34
N ILE A 39 8.55 4.45 2.18
CA ILE A 39 8.04 3.92 0.89
C ILE A 39 7.78 2.41 0.96
N LYS A 40 8.66 1.67 1.66
CA LYS A 40 8.49 0.24 1.89
C LYS A 40 7.18 -0.07 2.64
N ASP A 41 6.86 0.70 3.66
CA ASP A 41 5.65 0.49 4.45
C ASP A 41 4.40 0.99 3.72
N ARG A 42 4.54 2.06 2.92
CA ARG A 42 3.48 2.55 2.02
C ARG A 42 3.08 1.49 0.98
N MET A 43 4.04 0.77 0.41
CA MET A 43 3.73 -0.35 -0.48
C MET A 43 2.99 -1.48 0.24
N ARG A 44 3.20 -1.66 1.56
CA ARG A 44 2.52 -2.68 2.36
C ARG A 44 1.09 -2.32 2.72
N VAL A 45 0.72 -1.03 2.74
CA VAL A 45 -0.66 -0.60 3.07
C VAL A 45 -1.62 -0.69 1.88
N ARG A 46 -1.14 -0.99 0.67
CA ARG A 46 -1.94 -1.24 -0.56
C ARG A 46 -2.73 -2.57 -0.52
N VAL A 47 -3.37 -2.87 0.61
CA VAL A 47 -4.11 -4.12 0.86
C VAL A 47 -5.56 -4.08 0.40
N ASN A 48 -6.10 -2.88 0.16
CA ASN A 48 -7.50 -2.66 -0.23
C ASN A 48 -7.55 -1.62 -1.35
N LYS A 49 -8.51 -1.76 -2.28
CA LYS A 49 -8.71 -0.81 -3.40
C LYS A 49 -8.77 0.66 -2.97
N LYS A 50 -9.38 0.98 -1.82
CA LYS A 50 -9.42 2.36 -1.30
C LYS A 50 -8.02 2.85 -0.93
N LEU A 51 -7.27 2.04 -0.17
CA LEU A 51 -5.92 2.40 0.28
C LEU A 51 -4.93 2.42 -0.88
N ASP A 52 -5.09 1.50 -1.83
CA ASP A 52 -4.34 1.44 -3.07
C ASP A 52 -4.54 2.72 -3.90
N GLY A 53 -5.79 3.16 -4.11
CA GLY A 53 -6.07 4.42 -4.81
C GLY A 53 -5.45 5.64 -4.11
N ILE A 54 -5.56 5.73 -2.78
CA ILE A 54 -4.96 6.83 -2.01
C ILE A 54 -3.43 6.85 -2.15
N GLU A 55 -2.79 5.68 -2.15
CA GLU A 55 -1.35 5.58 -2.33
C GLU A 55 -0.93 5.93 -3.77
N LEU A 56 -1.67 5.47 -4.78
CA LEU A 56 -1.43 5.77 -6.20
C LEU A 56 -1.52 7.28 -6.52
N ASP A 57 -2.45 7.99 -5.87
CA ASP A 57 -2.63 9.42 -6.05
C ASP A 57 -1.53 10.25 -5.34
N SER A 58 -0.70 9.62 -4.50
CA SER A 58 0.34 10.31 -3.75
C SER A 58 1.61 10.54 -4.58
N GLN A 59 2.15 11.76 -4.52
CA GLN A 59 3.44 12.10 -5.12
C GLN A 59 4.51 12.27 -4.03
N TYR A 60 5.69 11.70 -4.25
CA TYR A 60 6.82 11.86 -3.34
C TYR A 60 8.15 11.81 -4.09
N PHE A 61 9.13 12.55 -3.57
CA PHE A 61 10.47 12.65 -4.12
C PHE A 61 11.41 11.72 -3.36
N VAL A 62 12.15 10.89 -4.10
CA VAL A 62 13.19 10.03 -3.54
C VAL A 62 14.55 10.45 -4.06
N GLU A 63 15.54 10.55 -3.17
CA GLU A 63 16.92 10.82 -3.59
C GLU A 63 17.51 9.62 -4.33
N LYS A 64 17.21 8.40 -3.87
CA LYS A 64 17.71 7.14 -4.44
C LYS A 64 16.66 6.05 -4.27
N LEU A 65 16.42 5.29 -5.35
CA LEU A 65 15.63 4.07 -5.29
C LEU A 65 16.52 2.87 -5.60
N LEU A 66 16.49 1.87 -4.73
CA LEU A 66 17.12 0.58 -4.97
C LEU A 66 16.05 -0.44 -5.38
N ILE A 67 16.15 -0.95 -6.61
CA ILE A 67 15.33 -2.05 -7.12
C ILE A 67 16.20 -3.29 -7.16
N THR A 68 15.80 -4.32 -6.43
CA THR A 68 16.45 -5.62 -6.42
C THR A 68 15.47 -6.68 -6.84
N ASP A 69 15.80 -7.44 -7.88
CA ASP A 69 15.08 -8.68 -8.16
C ASP A 69 15.35 -9.65 -7.00
N MET A 70 14.32 -10.19 -6.36
CA MET A 70 14.48 -11.35 -5.49
C MET A 70 14.69 -12.59 -6.36
N LYS A 71 15.82 -12.66 -7.08
CA LYS A 71 16.34 -13.96 -7.49
C LYS A 71 16.94 -14.59 -6.25
N CYS A 72 16.48 -15.78 -5.89
CA CYS A 72 17.22 -16.66 -4.99
C CYS A 72 18.46 -17.12 -5.76
N ASP A 73 19.46 -16.25 -5.93
CA ASP A 73 20.76 -16.69 -6.39
C ASP A 73 21.87 -15.78 -5.87
N LYS A 74 22.98 -16.40 -5.48
CA LYS A 74 23.95 -15.86 -4.52
C LYS A 74 24.85 -14.74 -5.07
N ASN A 75 24.63 -14.27 -6.29
CA ASN A 75 25.55 -13.38 -7.00
C ASN A 75 24.78 -12.39 -7.88
N ASP A 76 24.16 -11.35 -7.33
CA ASP A 76 23.61 -10.29 -8.19
C ASP A 76 24.00 -8.89 -7.71
N GLN A 77 24.53 -8.12 -8.68
CA GLN A 77 25.06 -6.78 -8.51
C GLN A 77 23.90 -5.80 -8.30
N VAL A 78 23.98 -5.07 -7.19
CA VAL A 78 23.05 -4.01 -6.78
C VAL A 78 23.19 -2.83 -7.74
N LYS A 79 22.18 -2.60 -8.60
CA LYS A 79 22.15 -1.43 -9.50
C LYS A 79 21.46 -0.26 -8.80
N PHE A 80 22.23 0.78 -8.51
CA PHE A 80 21.69 2.06 -8.04
C PHE A 80 21.37 2.93 -9.23
N PHE A 81 20.09 3.30 -9.39
CA PHE A 81 19.69 4.33 -10.34
C PHE A 81 19.82 5.69 -9.63
N LYS A 82 20.70 6.54 -10.16
CA LYS A 82 20.89 7.92 -9.70
C LYS A 82 20.23 8.83 -10.72
N ASP A 83 18.91 8.85 -10.77
CA ASP A 83 18.18 9.83 -11.56
C ASP A 83 17.06 10.37 -10.68
N GLU A 84 16.92 11.70 -10.61
CA GLU A 84 15.84 12.44 -9.94
C GLU A 84 14.50 12.16 -10.64
N THR A 85 14.07 10.90 -10.61
CA THR A 85 12.92 10.40 -11.34
C THR A 85 11.72 10.48 -10.44
N MET A 86 10.72 11.25 -10.84
CA MET A 86 9.37 11.14 -10.29
C MET A 86 8.83 9.76 -10.67
N ILE A 87 8.74 8.86 -9.69
CA ILE A 87 8.25 7.50 -9.91
C ILE A 87 6.75 7.48 -9.60
N PHE A 88 5.95 7.18 -10.62
CA PHE A 88 4.54 6.83 -10.46
C PHE A 88 4.49 5.31 -10.22
N ILE A 89 4.29 4.88 -8.96
CA ILE A 89 4.13 3.46 -8.55
C ILE A 89 2.65 3.08 -8.54
#